data_AF-A0A2M7L569-F1
#
_entry.id   AF-A0A2M7L569-F1
#
_cell.length_a   1.000
_cell.length_b   1.000
_cell.length_c   1.000
_cell.angle_alpha   90.00
_cell.angle_beta   90.00
_cell.angle_gamma   90.00
#
_symmetry.space_group_name_H-M   'P 1'
#
loop_
_entity.id
_entity.type
_entity.pdbx_description
1 polymer ?
#
loop_
_entity_poly.entity_id
_entity_poly.type
_entity_poly.pdbx_seq_one_letter_code
_entity_poly.pdbx_strand_id
1 'polypeptide(L)' 'MDFVEKTINEYLDAITTVHGESYRERMVVADRGAGNIMVKYPEQEEGMAVSLGTLELMTKNLLNRIEESA' A
#
# COMPACT_ATOMS: atom_id res chain seq x y z
N MET A 1 -9.74 13.87 -8.42
CA MET A 1 -8.90 12.72 -8.05
C MET A 1 -9.83 11.66 -7.53
N ASP A 2 -9.76 10.45 -8.07
CA ASP A 2 -10.62 9.34 -7.63
C ASP A 2 -10.23 8.95 -6.19
N PHE A 3 -11.22 8.64 -5.33
CA PHE A 3 -10.95 8.28 -3.93
C PHE A 3 -10.00 7.08 -3.84
N VAL A 4 -10.15 6.12 -4.75
CA VAL A 4 -9.30 4.92 -4.82
C VAL A 4 -7.85 5.29 -5.14
N GLU A 5 -7.65 6.15 -6.13
CA GLU A 5 -6.31 6.61 -6.54
C GLU A 5 -5.60 7.34 -5.40
N LYS A 6 -6.34 8.17 -4.64
CA LYS A 6 -5.80 8.83 -3.45
C LYS A 6 -5.32 7.81 -2.42
N THR A 7 -6.15 6.82 -2.07
CA THR A 7 -5.79 5.79 -1.07
C THR A 7 -4.59 4.96 -1.50
N ILE A 8 -4.49 4.60 -2.79
CA ILE A 8 -3.33 3.88 -3.32
C ILE A 8 -2.07 4.72 -3.18
N ASN A 9 -2.12 6.00 -3.53
CA ASN A 9 -0.96 6.90 -3.41
C ASN A 9 -0.52 7.07 -1.95
N GLU A 10 -1.47 7.29 -1.03
CA GLU A 10 -1.17 7.37 0.41
C GLU A 10 -0.48 6.10 0.93
N TYR A 11 -0.93 4.92 0.46
CA TYR A 11 -0.30 3.65 0.80
C TYR A 11 1.12 3.54 0.24
N LEU A 12 1.34 3.91 -1.02
CA LEU A 12 2.67 3.87 -1.65
C LEU A 12 3.65 4.85 -1.01
N ASP A 13 3.18 6.01 -0.57
CA ASP A 13 4.01 6.99 0.13
C ASP A 13 4.37 6.51 1.54
N ALA A 14 3.45 5.85 2.25
CA ALA A 14 3.75 5.19 3.52
C ALA A 14 4.79 4.08 3.35
N ILE A 15 4.65 3.24 2.32
CA ILE A 15 5.67 2.22 1.98
C ILE A 15 7.03 2.86 1.71
N THR A 16 7.06 3.95 0.93
CA THR A 16 8.30 4.67 0.60
C THR A 16 8.98 5.18 1.88
N THR A 17 8.19 5.67 2.83
CA THR A 17 8.69 6.18 4.11
C THR A 17 9.26 5.06 4.99
N VAL A 18 8.63 3.89 5.01
CA VAL A 18 9.05 2.75 5.86
C VAL A 18 10.21 1.95 5.24
N HIS A 19 10.13 1.67 3.93
CA HIS A 19 11.00 0.71 3.26
C HIS A 19 11.93 1.34 2.21
N GLY A 20 11.73 2.62 1.87
CA GLY A 20 12.48 3.33 0.84
C GLY A 20 11.88 3.21 -0.56
N GLU A 21 12.30 4.11 -1.44
CA GLU A 21 11.81 4.24 -2.82
C GLU A 21 12.08 2.96 -3.64
N SER A 22 13.26 2.37 -3.52
CA SER A 22 13.61 1.15 -4.25
C SER A 22 12.74 -0.07 -3.91
N TYR A 23 12.14 -0.09 -2.70
CA TYR A 23 11.17 -1.12 -2.35
C TYR A 23 9.82 -0.86 -3.02
N ARG A 24 9.35 0.40 -3.02
CA ARG A 24 8.13 0.83 -3.73
C ARG A 24 8.19 0.51 -5.22
N GLU A 25 9.29 0.79 -5.90
CA GLU A 25 9.42 0.57 -7.35
C GLU A 25 9.24 -0.90 -7.77
N ARG A 26 9.52 -1.82 -6.84
CA ARG A 26 9.37 -3.26 -7.05
C ARG A 26 8.00 -3.79 -6.67
N MET A 27 7.15 -2.96 -6.07
CA MET A 27 5.78 -3.30 -5.72
C MET A 27 4.83 -3.06 -6.89
N VAL A 28 3.73 -3.79 -6.89
CA VAL A 28 2.59 -3.52 -7.78
C VAL A 28 1.37 -3.26 -6.93
N VAL A 29 0.81 -2.07 -7.03
CA VAL A 29 -0.49 -1.73 -6.43
C VAL A 29 -1.41 -1.24 -7.53
N ALA A 30 -2.53 -1.93 -7.73
CA ALA A 30 -3.45 -1.63 -8.82
C ALA A 30 -4.90 -1.85 -8.40
N ASP A 31 -5.77 -0.91 -8.79
CA ASP A 31 -7.22 -1.09 -8.67
C ASP A 31 -7.70 -2.19 -9.63
N ARG A 32 -8.45 -3.16 -9.09
CA ARG A 32 -9.07 -4.25 -9.85
C ARG A 32 -10.59 -4.04 -9.99
N GLY A 33 -11.11 -2.92 -9.51
CA GLY A 33 -12.52 -2.59 -9.52
C GLY A 33 -13.30 -3.28 -8.39
N ALA A 34 -14.57 -2.90 -8.24
CA ALA A 34 -15.47 -3.38 -7.19
C ALA A 34 -14.90 -3.24 -5.77
N GLY A 35 -14.05 -2.22 -5.54
CA GLY A 35 -13.43 -1.96 -4.24
C GLY A 35 -12.28 -2.91 -3.87
N ASN A 36 -11.76 -3.68 -4.83
CA ASN A 36 -10.62 -4.57 -4.63
C ASN A 36 -9.35 -3.98 -5.21
N ILE A 37 -8.29 -3.98 -4.40
CA ILE A 37 -6.96 -3.53 -4.76
C ILE A 37 -6.03 -4.73 -4.77
N MET A 38 -5.30 -4.92 -5.85
CA MET A 38 -4.20 -5.88 -5.89
C MET A 38 -2.95 -5.23 -5.33
N VAL A 39 -2.31 -5.89 -4.38
CA VAL A 39 -1.01 -5.51 -3.80
C VAL A 39 -0.07 -6.69 -3.99
N LYS A 40 1.03 -6.50 -4.72
CA LYS A 40 2.12 -7.47 -4.85
C LYS A 40 3.39 -6.89 -4.27
N TYR A 41 3.91 -7.57 -3.25
CA TYR A 41 5.17 -7.23 -2.63
C TYR A 41 6.36 -7.86 -3.36
N PRO A 42 7.57 -7.29 -3.27
CA PRO A 42 8.74 -7.81 -3.98
C PRO A 42 9.18 -9.20 -3.50
N GLU A 43 8.85 -9.55 -2.27
CA GLU A 43 9.16 -10.84 -1.63
C GLU A 43 8.09 -11.92 -1.86
N GLN A 44 6.96 -11.57 -2.47
CA GLN A 44 5.86 -12.50 -2.73
C GLN A 44 5.81 -12.88 -4.21
N GLU A 45 5.69 -14.17 -4.50
CA GLU A 45 5.49 -14.65 -5.87
C GLU A 45 4.11 -14.23 -6.41
N GLU A 46 3.10 -14.23 -5.55
CA GLU A 46 1.71 -13.90 -5.89
C GLU A 46 1.28 -12.55 -5.29
N GLY A 47 0.38 -11.85 -5.99
CA GLY A 47 -0.23 -10.63 -5.47
C GLY A 47 -1.45 -10.96 -4.61
N MET A 48 -1.67 -10.19 -3.56
CA MET A 48 -2.84 -10.30 -2.70
C MET A 48 -3.93 -9.34 -3.15
N ALA A 49 -5.18 -9.80 -3.18
CA ALA A 49 -6.32 -8.92 -3.34
C ALA A 49 -6.81 -8.49 -1.95
N VAL A 50 -6.85 -7.18 -1.73
CA VAL A 50 -7.32 -6.57 -0.48
C VAL A 50 -8.46 -5.60 -0.78
N SER A 51 -9.36 -5.39 0.18
CA SER A 51 -10.38 -4.34 0.03
C SER A 51 -9.75 -2.96 0.18
N LEU A 52 -10.41 -1.93 -0.36
CA LEU A 52 -9.98 -0.53 -0.17
C LEU A 52 -9.84 -0.16 1.31
N GLY A 53 -10.80 -0.56 2.16
CA GLY A 53 -10.73 -0.32 3.60
C GLY A 53 -9.60 -1.10 4.29
N THR A 54 -9.25 -2.28 3.78
CA THR A 54 -8.06 -3.01 4.24
C THR A 54 -6.79 -2.26 3.89
N LEU A 55 -6.70 -1.68 2.68
CA LEU A 55 -5.54 -0.88 2.27
C LEU A 55 -5.36 0.34 3.17
N GLU A 56 -6.44 1.06 3.50
CA GLU A 56 -6.40 2.18 4.45
C GLU A 56 -5.87 1.76 5.83
N LEU A 57 -6.31 0.61 6.35
CA LEU A 57 -5.81 0.07 7.61
C LEU A 57 -4.32 -0.30 7.54
N MET A 58 -3.88 -0.87 6.42
CA MET A 58 -2.47 -1.18 6.19
C MET A 58 -1.62 0.09 6.16
N THR A 59 -2.08 1.15 5.49
CA THR A 59 -1.41 2.47 5.49
C THR A 59 -1.28 3.02 6.91
N LYS A 60 -2.37 3.03 7.68
CA LYS A 60 -2.35 3.51 9.07
C LYS A 60 -1.40 2.70 9.95
N ASN A 61 -1.41 1.38 9.82
CA ASN A 61 -0.51 0.51 10.58
C ASN A 61 0.96 0.75 10.21
N LEU A 62 1.27 1.01 8.93
CA LEU A 62 2.63 1.34 8.51
C LEU A 62 3.12 2.65 9.14
N LEU A 63 2.28 3.70 9.11
CA LEU A 63 2.61 5.01 9.68
C LEU A 63 2.74 4.96 11.21
N ASN A 64 1.83 4.27 11.90
CA ASN A 64 1.89 4.12 13.36
C ASN A 64 3.19 3.45 13.81
N ARG A 65 3.68 2.44 13.06
CA ARG A 65 4.96 1.77 13.40
C ARG A 65 6.16 2.70 13.28
N ILE A 66 6.10 3.72 12.42
CA ILE A 66 7.13 4.75 12.34
C ILE A 66 7.10 5.60 13.61
N GLU A 67 5.91 6.02 14.05
CA GLU A 67 5.76 6.83 15.28
C GLU A 67 6.20 6.08 16.54
N GLU A 68 5.98 4.77 16.63
CA GLU A 68 6.44 3.97 17.77
C GLU A 68 7.96 3.67 17.76
N SER A 69 8.63 3.87 16.62
CA SER A 69 10.06 3.58 16.44
C SER A 69 10.96 4.84 16.48
N ALA A 70 10.36 6.02 16.62
CA ALA A 70 11.04 7.33 16.65
C ALA A 70 11.17 7.86 18.10
#